data_AF-A0A392N882-F1
#
_entry.id   AF-A0A392N882-F1
#
_cell.length_a   1.000
_cell.length_b   1.000
_cell.length_c   1.000
_cell.angle_alpha   90.00
_cell.angle_beta   90.00
_cell.angle_gamma   90.00
#
_symmetry.space_group_name_H-M   'P 1'
#
loop_
_entity.id
_entity.type
_entity.pdbx_description
1 polymer ?
#
loop_
_entity_poly.entity_id
_entity_poly.type
_entity_poly.pdbx_seq_one_letter_code
_entity_poly.pdbx_strand_id
1 'polypeptide(L)'
;MYHRKQRDRGCCSSRATMLKSCCWSGKGDWEGSNVLLFYGLWGLAEFLHQCGLLQDNPQQFTREVTNIKTQLVDKLHEICSSTSFSPGVKWYVSYILSYFGFYGFPNEYSKRIGISFNKEEYADLRLIVANGDSVSVHGVILAVRCPSILPSKVLSSSKSSKQITDNFVGETVREVRYSSHVDYEALLLLLEYVYLGRLHAAEEETVKKLKILAKRCNLQPLLQMLCRQSPKWGTPFPSFNLTSSLDPAGSYFSYGLLLDQILLDI
;
A
#
# COMPACT_ATOMS: atom_id res chain seq x y z
N MET A 1 -52.20 -28.88 -44.43
CA MET A 1 -53.11 -28.79 -43.26
C MET A 1 -52.26 -28.95 -42.02
N TYR A 2 -52.07 -28.03 -41.08
CA TYR A 2 -52.82 -26.85 -40.65
C TYR A 2 -51.84 -25.84 -40.01
N HIS A 3 -52.07 -24.54 -40.21
CA HIS A 3 -51.47 -23.44 -39.46
C HIS A 3 -51.87 -23.45 -37.97
N ARG A 4 -51.03 -22.86 -37.11
CA ARG A 4 -51.31 -21.82 -36.08
C ARG A 4 -50.28 -21.93 -34.94
N LYS A 5 -49.94 -20.93 -34.12
CA LYS A 5 -50.00 -19.45 -34.10
C LYS A 5 -49.47 -19.08 -32.69
N GLN A 6 -48.74 -17.98 -32.59
CA GLN A 6 -48.34 -17.32 -31.34
C GLN A 6 -49.47 -17.19 -30.29
N ARG A 7 -49.11 -17.25 -29.00
CA ARG A 7 -49.40 -16.26 -27.92
C ARG A 7 -48.84 -16.81 -26.59
N ASP A 8 -47.91 -16.15 -25.92
CA ASP A 8 -47.98 -14.88 -25.19
C ASP A 8 -48.72 -15.00 -23.84
N ARG A 9 -47.94 -14.71 -22.78
CA ARG A 9 -48.29 -14.33 -21.39
C ARG A 9 -48.84 -15.37 -20.43
N GLY A 10 -48.15 -15.45 -19.28
CA GLY A 10 -48.68 -16.04 -18.06
C GLY A 10 -47.61 -16.17 -16.98
N CYS A 11 -47.12 -15.04 -16.46
CA CYS A 11 -46.39 -15.02 -15.21
C CYS A 11 -47.32 -15.54 -14.10
N CYS A 12 -46.99 -16.68 -13.49
CA CYS A 12 -47.54 -17.09 -12.21
C CYS A 12 -46.38 -17.47 -11.29
N SER A 13 -46.03 -16.46 -10.49
CA SER A 13 -45.63 -16.50 -9.09
C SER A 13 -45.59 -17.87 -8.38
N SER A 14 -44.55 -17.98 -7.54
CA SER A 14 -44.49 -18.74 -6.28
C SER A 14 -44.14 -20.24 -6.32
N ARG A 15 -42.83 -20.54 -6.24
CA ARG A 15 -42.15 -21.01 -5.01
C ARG A 15 -40.72 -21.46 -5.31
N ALA A 16 -39.79 -20.79 -4.64
CA ALA A 16 -38.41 -21.15 -4.33
C ALA A 16 -37.93 -22.56 -4.72
N THR A 17 -37.16 -22.64 -5.80
CA THR A 17 -35.85 -23.29 -5.78
C THR A 17 -34.97 -22.49 -6.73
N MET A 18 -34.51 -21.34 -6.25
CA MET A 18 -33.53 -20.54 -6.98
C MET A 18 -32.28 -21.41 -7.07
N LEU A 19 -32.03 -21.99 -8.25
CA LEU A 19 -30.68 -22.32 -8.67
C LEU A 19 -29.92 -21.01 -8.49
N LYS A 20 -29.19 -20.87 -7.38
CA LYS A 20 -28.21 -19.82 -7.24
C LYS A 20 -27.22 -20.10 -8.35
N SER A 21 -27.40 -19.46 -9.50
CA SER A 21 -26.28 -19.24 -10.38
C SER A 21 -25.27 -18.52 -9.51
N CYS A 22 -24.21 -19.22 -9.12
CA CYS A 22 -23.05 -18.63 -8.52
C CYS A 22 -22.53 -17.62 -9.53
N CYS A 23 -23.06 -16.40 -9.52
CA CYS A 23 -22.38 -15.23 -10.02
C CYS A 23 -21.24 -14.97 -9.04
N TRP A 24 -20.26 -15.89 -9.09
CA TRP A 24 -18.95 -15.70 -8.55
C TRP A 24 -18.32 -14.66 -9.47
N SER A 25 -18.61 -13.39 -9.20
CA SER A 25 -17.85 -12.28 -9.73
C SER A 25 -16.42 -12.54 -9.28
N GLY A 26 -15.63 -13.10 -10.20
CA GLY A 26 -14.34 -13.73 -9.93
C GLY A 26 -13.48 -12.88 -9.02
N LYS A 27 -12.67 -13.54 -8.18
CA LYS A 27 -11.36 -12.99 -7.82
C LYS A 27 -10.83 -12.34 -9.10
N GLY A 28 -10.66 -11.02 -9.12
CA GLY A 28 -10.23 -10.29 -10.30
C GLY A 28 -9.05 -11.02 -10.94
N ASP A 29 -9.06 -11.11 -12.26
CA ASP A 29 -8.10 -11.87 -13.06
C ASP A 29 -6.67 -11.63 -12.55
N TRP A 30 -6.18 -12.59 -11.76
CA TRP A 30 -4.98 -12.42 -10.95
C TRP A 30 -3.75 -12.36 -11.85
N GLU A 31 -3.75 -13.19 -12.89
CA GLU A 31 -2.74 -13.22 -13.94
C GLU A 31 -2.96 -12.05 -14.89
N GLY A 32 -4.22 -11.71 -15.18
CA GLY A 32 -4.57 -10.68 -16.14
C GLY A 32 -4.41 -11.15 -17.58
N SER A 33 -4.58 -10.23 -18.52
CA SER A 33 -4.49 -10.51 -19.96
C SER A 33 -3.10 -10.90 -20.45
N ASN A 34 -2.03 -10.57 -19.72
CA ASN A 34 -0.66 -10.91 -20.08
C ASN A 34 -0.14 -12.10 -19.27
N VAL A 35 -0.67 -13.27 -19.58
CA VAL A 35 -0.35 -14.54 -18.92
C VAL A 35 1.13 -14.90 -19.07
N LEU A 36 1.75 -14.63 -20.22
CA LEU A 36 3.18 -14.90 -20.45
C LEU A 36 4.07 -14.09 -19.50
N LEU A 37 3.78 -12.80 -19.31
CA LEU A 37 4.49 -11.97 -18.34
C LEU A 37 4.31 -12.51 -16.92
N PHE A 38 3.11 -12.92 -16.55
CA PHE A 38 2.83 -13.49 -15.23
C PHE A 38 3.68 -14.73 -14.96
N TYR A 39 3.66 -15.73 -15.85
CA TYR A 39 4.45 -16.95 -15.67
C TYR A 39 5.96 -16.70 -15.79
N GLY A 40 6.39 -15.75 -16.63
CA GLY A 40 7.81 -15.34 -16.70
C GLY A 40 8.32 -14.74 -15.40
N LEU A 41 7.52 -13.86 -14.77
CA LEU A 41 7.84 -13.29 -13.46
C LEU A 41 7.81 -14.33 -12.35
N TRP A 42 6.86 -15.27 -12.38
CA TRP A 42 6.83 -16.36 -11.41
C TRP A 42 8.08 -17.25 -11.53
N GLY A 43 8.46 -17.66 -12.75
CA GLY A 43 9.69 -18.43 -12.96
C GLY A 43 10.95 -17.69 -12.49
N LEU A 44 11.06 -16.39 -12.77
CA LEU A 44 12.16 -15.56 -12.27
C LEU A 44 12.17 -15.46 -10.74
N ALA A 45 11.00 -15.32 -10.11
CA ALA A 45 10.84 -15.28 -8.67
C ALA A 45 11.31 -16.59 -8.00
N GLU A 46 10.95 -17.74 -8.55
CA GLU A 46 11.40 -19.05 -8.05
C GLU A 46 12.91 -19.21 -8.22
N PHE A 47 13.47 -18.80 -9.36
CA PHE A 47 14.91 -18.82 -9.60
C PHE A 47 15.68 -17.97 -8.58
N LEU A 48 15.25 -16.73 -8.36
CA LEU A 48 15.88 -15.83 -7.38
C LEU A 48 15.74 -16.33 -5.95
N HIS A 49 14.62 -16.99 -5.62
CA HIS A 49 14.45 -17.61 -4.31
C HIS A 49 15.49 -18.69 -4.06
N GLN A 50 15.71 -19.57 -5.03
CA GLN A 50 16.72 -20.62 -4.94
C GLN A 50 18.14 -20.03 -4.88
N CYS A 51 18.47 -19.03 -5.70
CA CYS A 51 19.77 -18.37 -5.66
C CYS A 51 20.03 -17.58 -4.37
N GLY A 52 19.00 -16.90 -3.84
CA GLY A 52 19.12 -16.10 -2.61
C GLY A 52 19.32 -16.93 -1.35
N LEU A 53 18.89 -18.20 -1.35
CA LEU A 53 19.22 -19.16 -0.29
C LEU A 53 20.69 -19.62 -0.34
N LEU A 54 21.38 -19.42 -1.46
CA LEU A 54 22.75 -19.91 -1.71
C LEU A 54 23.84 -18.84 -1.49
N GLN A 55 23.48 -17.60 -1.16
CA GLN A 55 24.46 -16.50 -1.04
C GLN A 55 25.19 -16.49 0.31
N ASP A 56 26.37 -17.12 0.34
CA ASP A 56 27.42 -16.99 1.38
C ASP A 56 28.69 -16.28 0.85
N ASN A 57 28.66 -15.69 -0.34
CA ASN A 57 29.86 -15.02 -0.87
C ASN A 57 29.54 -13.80 -1.75
N PRO A 58 29.81 -12.57 -1.29
CA PRO A 58 29.66 -11.37 -2.10
C PRO A 58 30.83 -11.26 -3.07
N GLN A 59 30.81 -12.05 -4.15
CA GLN A 59 31.78 -11.85 -5.22
C GLN A 59 31.45 -10.62 -6.06
N GLN A 60 32.52 -9.92 -6.39
CA GLN A 60 32.62 -8.67 -7.13
C GLN A 60 31.94 -8.78 -8.50
N PHE A 61 30.81 -8.09 -8.68
CA PHE A 61 30.10 -8.08 -9.97
C PHE A 61 30.83 -7.19 -10.98
N THR A 62 30.85 -7.61 -12.24
CA THR A 62 31.36 -6.77 -13.33
C THR A 62 30.42 -5.59 -13.60
N ARG A 63 30.91 -4.59 -14.35
CA ARG A 63 30.12 -3.42 -14.76
C ARG A 63 28.91 -3.81 -15.60
N GLU A 64 29.03 -4.82 -16.44
CA GLU A 64 27.96 -5.34 -17.30
C GLU A 64 26.84 -5.94 -16.46
N VAL A 65 27.17 -6.72 -15.43
CA VAL A 65 26.17 -7.32 -14.52
C VAL A 65 25.44 -6.23 -13.73
N THR A 66 26.17 -5.19 -13.31
CA THR A 66 25.56 -4.03 -12.63
C THR A 66 24.57 -3.31 -13.54
N ASN A 67 24.92 -3.10 -14.82
CA ASN A 67 24.03 -2.47 -15.79
C ASN A 67 22.77 -3.30 -16.07
N ILE A 68 22.92 -4.62 -16.24
CA ILE A 68 21.78 -5.55 -16.42
C ILE A 68 20.84 -5.50 -15.21
N LYS A 69 21.42 -5.50 -13.99
CA LYS A 69 20.65 -5.38 -12.75
C LYS A 69 19.85 -4.08 -12.72
N THR A 70 20.46 -2.94 -13.04
CA THR A 70 19.77 -1.64 -13.07
C THR A 70 18.63 -1.65 -14.09
N GLN A 71 18.87 -2.11 -15.32
CA GLN A 71 17.82 -2.19 -16.35
C GLN A 71 16.65 -3.09 -15.94
N LEU A 72 16.93 -4.22 -15.29
CA LEU A 72 15.89 -5.10 -14.75
C LEU A 72 15.07 -4.39 -13.67
N VAL A 73 15.72 -3.75 -12.70
CA VAL A 73 15.06 -3.01 -11.62
C VAL A 73 14.17 -1.88 -12.19
N ASP A 74 14.66 -1.13 -13.17
CA ASP A 74 13.91 -0.05 -13.81
C ASP A 74 12.65 -0.58 -14.52
N LYS A 75 12.79 -1.69 -15.27
CA LYS A 75 11.65 -2.35 -15.93
C LYS A 75 10.63 -2.88 -14.94
N LEU A 76 11.09 -3.46 -13.83
CA LEU A 76 10.20 -3.93 -12.76
C LEU A 76 9.46 -2.75 -12.10
N HIS A 77 10.11 -1.62 -11.85
CA HIS A 77 9.44 -0.43 -11.33
C HIS A 77 8.40 0.15 -12.30
N GLU A 78 8.67 0.14 -13.60
CA GLU A 78 7.74 0.53 -14.66
C GLU A 78 6.46 -0.34 -14.61
N ILE A 79 6.63 -1.67 -14.54
CA ILE A 79 5.51 -2.62 -14.45
C ILE A 79 4.72 -2.40 -13.15
N CYS A 80 5.41 -2.27 -12.01
CA CYS A 80 4.75 -2.13 -10.70
C CYS A 80 3.89 -0.85 -10.62
N SER A 81 4.38 0.24 -11.20
CA SER A 81 3.73 1.56 -11.15
C SER A 81 2.56 1.70 -12.14
N SER A 82 2.49 0.85 -13.17
CA SER A 82 1.46 0.92 -14.20
C SER A 82 0.10 0.44 -13.70
N THR A 83 -0.97 1.16 -14.02
CA THR A 83 -2.35 0.77 -13.66
C THR A 83 -2.89 -0.36 -14.52
N SER A 84 -2.23 -0.68 -15.65
CA SER A 84 -2.70 -1.65 -16.64
C SER A 84 -2.43 -3.11 -16.28
N PHE A 85 -1.52 -3.37 -15.34
CA PHE A 85 -1.17 -4.74 -14.94
C PHE A 85 -2.06 -5.26 -13.82
N SER A 86 -2.33 -6.56 -13.89
CA SER A 86 -3.08 -7.30 -12.88
C SER A 86 -2.37 -7.30 -11.52
N PRO A 87 -3.12 -7.48 -10.43
CA PRO A 87 -2.56 -7.61 -9.10
C PRO A 87 -1.46 -8.67 -8.98
N GLY A 88 -1.61 -9.84 -9.60
CA GLY A 88 -0.63 -10.92 -9.49
C GLY A 88 0.71 -10.58 -10.13
N VAL A 89 0.69 -9.94 -11.30
CA VAL A 89 1.91 -9.41 -11.94
C VAL A 89 2.63 -8.44 -10.99
N LYS A 90 1.92 -7.49 -10.39
CA LYS A 90 2.52 -6.52 -9.45
C LYS A 90 3.08 -7.18 -8.21
N TRP A 91 2.40 -8.20 -7.67
CA TRP A 91 2.89 -8.96 -6.53
C TRP A 91 4.21 -9.69 -6.81
N TYR A 92 4.32 -10.36 -7.97
CA TYR A 92 5.59 -11.01 -8.33
C TYR A 92 6.69 -10.01 -8.61
N VAL A 93 6.38 -8.89 -9.25
CA VAL A 93 7.33 -7.79 -9.44
C VAL A 93 7.86 -7.27 -8.11
N SER A 94 6.99 -6.96 -7.15
CA SER A 94 7.41 -6.48 -5.83
C SER A 94 8.16 -7.55 -5.02
N TYR A 95 7.82 -8.82 -5.21
CA TYR A 95 8.59 -9.93 -4.64
C TYR A 95 10.01 -10.01 -5.21
N ILE A 96 10.18 -9.92 -6.53
CA ILE A 96 11.50 -9.90 -7.18
C ILE A 96 12.30 -8.68 -6.70
N LEU A 97 11.67 -7.50 -6.67
CA LEU A 97 12.28 -6.26 -6.19
C LEU A 97 12.80 -6.35 -4.75
N SER A 98 12.20 -7.19 -3.90
CA SER A 98 12.64 -7.40 -2.51
C SER A 98 14.04 -8.03 -2.39
N TYR A 99 14.49 -8.76 -3.42
CA TYR A 99 15.88 -9.27 -3.50
C TYR A 99 16.89 -8.17 -3.79
N PHE A 100 16.42 -7.03 -4.31
CA PHE A 100 17.23 -5.83 -4.58
C PHE A 100 17.05 -4.75 -3.51
N GLY A 101 16.37 -5.06 -2.40
CA GLY A 101 16.13 -4.12 -1.31
C GLY A 101 14.99 -3.13 -1.56
N PHE A 102 14.17 -3.31 -2.61
CA PHE A 102 13.01 -2.47 -2.88
C PHE A 102 11.72 -3.16 -2.44
N TYR A 103 10.88 -2.45 -1.70
CA TYR A 103 9.66 -3.01 -1.13
C TYR A 103 8.49 -2.07 -1.40
N GLY A 104 7.37 -2.59 -1.91
CA GLY A 104 6.14 -1.82 -2.08
C GLY A 104 5.51 -1.84 -3.46
N PHE A 105 4.47 -1.01 -3.57
CA PHE A 105 3.57 -0.86 -4.70
C PHE A 105 3.36 0.63 -4.98
N PRO A 106 4.33 1.31 -5.63
CA PRO A 106 4.17 2.71 -5.99
C PRO A 106 2.94 2.89 -6.89
N ASN A 107 2.22 3.98 -6.69
CA ASN A 107 1.10 4.37 -7.55
C ASN A 107 1.03 5.89 -7.65
N GLU A 108 0.19 6.40 -8.54
CA GLU A 108 0.12 7.84 -8.81
C GLU A 108 -0.34 8.66 -7.60
N TYR A 109 -1.24 8.14 -6.78
CA TYR A 109 -1.68 8.81 -5.55
C TYR A 109 -0.55 8.89 -4.53
N SER A 110 0.22 7.81 -4.37
CA SER A 110 1.34 7.77 -3.43
C SER A 110 2.49 8.69 -3.85
N LYS A 111 2.68 8.96 -5.15
CA LYS A 111 3.60 10.02 -5.61
C LYS A 111 3.18 11.39 -5.13
N ARG A 112 1.89 11.74 -5.29
CA ARG A 112 1.36 13.06 -4.92
C ARG A 112 1.45 13.29 -3.42
N ILE A 113 1.01 12.32 -2.62
CA ILE A 113 1.09 12.39 -1.17
C ILE A 113 2.53 12.31 -0.69
N GLY A 114 3.38 11.54 -1.36
CA GLY A 114 4.82 11.46 -1.09
C GLY A 114 5.54 12.81 -1.17
N ILE A 115 5.04 13.80 -1.90
CA ILE A 115 5.59 15.16 -1.93
C ILE A 115 5.54 15.81 -0.54
N SER A 116 4.56 15.44 0.29
CA SER A 116 4.41 15.94 1.67
C SER A 116 5.25 15.16 2.69
N PHE A 117 5.90 14.06 2.29
CA PHE A 117 6.72 13.28 3.20
C PHE A 117 7.88 14.13 3.76
N ASN A 118 8.01 14.15 5.09
CA ASN A 118 9.03 14.92 5.80
C ASN A 118 8.99 16.44 5.55
N LYS A 119 7.83 16.97 5.13
CA LYS A 119 7.55 18.41 5.12
C LYS A 119 6.80 18.80 6.38
N GLU A 120 7.11 19.98 6.91
CA GLU A 120 6.40 20.54 8.07
C GLU A 120 5.08 21.20 7.68
N GLU A 121 4.91 21.53 6.40
CA GLU A 121 3.70 22.11 5.84
C GLU A 121 2.49 21.21 6.11
N TYR A 122 1.48 21.76 6.80
CA TYR A 122 0.26 21.05 7.22
C TYR A 122 0.47 19.80 8.11
N ALA A 123 1.67 19.62 8.68
CA ALA A 123 1.92 18.52 9.61
C ALA A 123 1.30 18.83 10.99
N ASP A 124 0.32 18.03 11.41
CA ASP A 124 -0.41 18.20 12.66
C ASP A 124 0.05 17.25 13.78
N LEU A 125 1.05 16.41 13.49
CA LEU A 125 1.59 15.41 14.40
C LEU A 125 3.12 15.34 14.32
N ARG A 126 3.78 15.20 15.47
CA ARG A 126 5.21 14.94 15.59
C ARG A 126 5.45 13.61 16.29
N LEU A 127 6.15 12.72 15.62
CA LEU A 127 6.57 11.43 16.13
C LEU A 127 7.96 11.56 16.74
N ILE A 128 8.12 11.22 18.02
CA ILE A 128 9.37 11.39 18.76
C ILE A 128 9.83 10.02 19.28
N VAL A 129 11.06 9.64 19.00
CA VAL A 129 11.68 8.42 19.53
C VAL A 129 12.51 8.72 20.80
N ALA A 130 12.92 7.68 21.52
CA ALA A 130 13.51 7.84 22.86
C ALA A 130 14.84 8.59 22.92
N ASN A 131 15.60 8.64 21.82
CA ASN A 131 16.84 9.41 21.72
C ASN A 131 16.60 10.90 21.45
N GLY A 132 15.34 11.32 21.27
CA GLY A 132 14.95 12.70 20.99
C GLY A 132 14.76 13.03 19.52
N ASP A 133 15.15 12.13 18.60
CA ASP A 133 14.89 12.34 17.17
C ASP A 133 13.39 12.37 16.90
N SER A 134 12.99 13.20 15.93
CA SER A 134 11.58 13.38 15.63
C SER A 134 11.30 13.65 14.16
N VAL A 135 10.09 13.30 13.73
CA VAL A 135 9.61 13.52 12.37
C VAL A 135 8.18 14.07 12.41
N SER A 136 7.96 15.16 11.66
CA SER A 136 6.64 15.77 11.47
C SER A 136 5.86 15.00 10.40
N VAL A 137 4.60 14.69 10.68
CA VAL A 137 3.74 13.85 9.85
C VAL A 137 2.29 14.35 9.89
N HIS A 138 1.53 13.95 8.87
CA HIS A 138 0.10 14.21 8.75
C HIS A 138 -0.67 13.05 9.40
N GLY A 139 -1.34 13.35 10.50
CA GLY A 139 -2.14 12.41 11.28
C GLY A 139 -3.21 11.71 10.45
N VAL A 140 -3.83 12.42 9.50
CA VAL A 140 -4.84 11.84 8.59
C VAL A 140 -4.27 10.71 7.72
N ILE A 141 -3.04 10.87 7.21
CA ILE A 141 -2.38 9.83 6.39
C ILE A 141 -2.12 8.60 7.25
N LEU A 142 -1.59 8.79 8.46
CA LEU A 142 -1.32 7.68 9.38
C LEU A 142 -2.61 6.98 9.82
N ALA A 143 -3.68 7.71 10.13
CA ALA A 143 -4.95 7.14 10.53
C ALA A 143 -5.55 6.20 9.47
N VAL A 144 -5.34 6.49 8.18
CA VAL A 144 -5.83 5.63 7.09
C VAL A 144 -4.86 4.50 6.77
N ARG A 145 -3.58 4.82 6.64
CA ARG A 145 -2.59 3.91 6.05
C ARG A 145 -1.89 3.02 7.10
N CYS A 146 -1.78 3.50 8.32
CA CYS A 146 -1.06 2.84 9.41
C CYS A 146 -1.63 3.21 10.78
N PRO A 147 -2.93 3.00 11.04
CA PRO A 147 -3.59 3.50 12.26
C PRO A 147 -2.94 3.01 13.55
N SER A 148 -2.39 1.79 13.53
CA SER A 148 -1.68 1.15 14.66
C SER A 148 -0.44 1.91 15.13
N ILE A 149 0.12 2.79 14.29
CA ILE A 149 1.24 3.65 14.68
C ILE A 149 0.78 4.74 15.65
N LEU A 150 -0.49 5.16 15.56
CA LEU A 150 -1.06 6.19 16.41
C LEU A 150 -1.52 5.59 17.76
N PRO A 151 -1.35 6.31 18.88
CA PRO A 151 -1.92 5.90 20.15
C PRO A 151 -3.45 5.82 20.05
N SER A 152 -4.07 4.83 20.68
CA SER A 152 -5.54 4.67 20.74
C SER A 152 -6.27 5.97 21.18
N LYS A 153 -5.65 6.77 22.05
CA LYS A 153 -6.19 8.07 22.51
C LYS A 153 -6.31 9.12 21.41
N VAL A 154 -5.41 9.10 20.41
CA VAL A 154 -5.44 10.04 19.27
C VAL A 154 -6.60 9.71 18.32
N LEU A 155 -6.95 8.42 18.21
CA LEU A 155 -8.06 7.95 17.38
C LEU A 155 -9.44 8.18 18.03
N SER A 156 -9.52 8.30 19.36
CA SER A 156 -10.78 8.44 20.11
C SER A 156 -11.33 9.87 20.25
N SER A 157 -10.59 10.88 19.79
CA SER A 157 -10.99 12.30 19.92
C SER A 157 -12.22 12.71 19.09
N SER A 158 -12.78 11.81 18.27
CA SER A 158 -13.94 12.09 17.40
C SER A 158 -15.31 11.86 18.07
N LYS A 159 -15.36 11.49 19.36
CA LYS A 159 -16.62 11.19 20.06
C LYS A 159 -16.71 11.79 21.46
N SER A 160 -16.80 13.11 21.57
CA SER A 160 -17.72 13.73 22.54
C SER A 160 -17.89 15.21 22.24
N SER A 161 -19.03 15.55 21.65
CA SER A 161 -19.61 16.89 21.73
C SER A 161 -19.99 17.18 23.19
N LYS A 162 -19.04 17.68 23.97
CA LYS A 162 -19.35 18.46 25.17
C LYS A 162 -18.60 19.77 25.01
N GLN A 163 -19.36 20.86 25.09
CA GLN A 163 -18.89 22.25 25.10
C GLN A 163 -17.56 22.37 25.85
N ILE A 164 -16.47 22.43 25.09
CA ILE A 164 -15.24 23.05 25.53
C ILE A 164 -15.23 24.35 24.75
N THR A 165 -15.23 25.46 25.47
CA THR A 165 -14.98 26.78 24.92
C THR A 165 -13.56 26.76 24.34
N ASP A 166 -13.47 26.37 23.07
CA ASP A 166 -12.24 26.44 22.28
C ASP A 166 -11.97 27.90 21.95
N ASN A 167 -11.22 28.54 22.84
CA ASN A 167 -10.37 29.64 22.43
C ASN A 167 -9.30 29.04 21.50
N PHE A 168 -9.50 29.16 20.19
CA PHE A 168 -8.49 28.89 19.16
C PHE A 168 -7.30 29.82 19.39
N VAL A 169 -6.34 29.36 20.20
CA VAL A 169 -5.07 30.03 20.47
C VAL A 169 -3.97 28.97 20.38
N GLY A 170 -3.30 28.95 19.23
CA GLY A 170 -2.12 28.11 18.95
C GLY A 170 -2.46 26.74 18.38
N GLU A 171 -2.25 26.57 17.08
CA GLU A 171 -2.25 25.27 16.39
C GLU A 171 -1.09 24.42 16.94
N THR A 172 -1.35 23.72 18.05
CA THR A 172 -0.32 22.93 18.72
C THR A 172 -0.16 21.60 17.99
N VAL A 173 0.98 21.44 17.31
CA VAL A 173 1.40 20.15 16.75
C VAL A 173 1.35 19.10 17.86
N ARG A 174 0.58 18.03 17.65
CA ARG A 174 0.42 16.97 18.65
C ARG A 174 1.69 16.10 18.69
N GLU A 175 2.15 15.73 19.88
CA GLU A 175 3.32 14.85 20.02
C GLU A 175 2.92 13.41 20.35
N VAL A 176 3.58 12.45 19.70
CA VAL A 176 3.52 11.02 20.03
C VAL A 176 4.92 10.53 20.33
N ARG A 177 5.13 10.07 21.58
CA ARG A 177 6.43 9.57 22.04
C ARG A 177 6.45 8.04 22.03
N TYR A 178 7.42 7.47 21.34
CA TYR A 178 7.63 6.02 21.29
C TYR A 178 8.65 5.55 22.32
N SER A 179 8.53 4.28 22.71
CA SER A 179 9.51 3.60 23.58
C SER A 179 10.89 3.50 22.91
N SER A 180 11.92 3.22 23.71
CA SER A 180 13.30 2.94 23.24
C SER A 180 13.45 1.75 22.29
N HIS A 181 12.40 0.94 22.11
CA HIS A 181 12.39 -0.17 21.14
C HIS A 181 12.05 0.25 19.71
N VAL A 182 11.69 1.52 19.46
CA VAL A 182 11.42 2.02 18.12
C VAL A 182 12.69 2.70 17.61
N ASP A 183 13.29 2.08 16.60
CA ASP A 183 14.44 2.61 15.88
C ASP A 183 14.01 3.70 14.90
N TYR A 184 14.73 4.82 14.89
CA TYR A 184 14.37 6.00 14.10
C TYR A 184 14.47 5.76 12.59
N GLU A 185 15.53 5.09 12.13
CA GLU A 185 15.73 4.78 10.70
C GLU A 185 14.65 3.82 10.20
N ALA A 186 14.35 2.78 10.98
CA ALA A 186 13.27 1.86 10.65
C ALA A 186 11.89 2.56 10.66
N LEU A 187 11.68 3.55 11.54
CA LEU A 187 10.47 4.38 11.54
C LEU A 187 10.37 5.23 10.27
N LEU A 188 11.45 5.88 9.84
CA LEU A 188 11.46 6.67 8.61
C LEU A 188 11.16 5.81 7.38
N LEU A 189 11.74 4.62 7.28
CA LEU A 189 11.45 3.68 6.18
C LEU A 189 10.00 3.21 6.21
N LEU A 190 9.44 2.92 7.39
CA LEU A 190 8.02 2.59 7.53
C LEU A 190 7.14 3.73 7.02
N LEU A 191 7.48 4.97 7.37
CA LEU A 191 6.76 6.16 6.91
C LEU A 191 6.94 6.38 5.41
N GLU A 192 8.12 6.11 4.85
CA GLU A 192 8.34 6.15 3.40
C GLU A 192 7.35 5.20 2.69
N TYR A 193 7.20 3.97 3.17
CA TYR A 193 6.20 3.05 2.63
C TYR A 193 4.76 3.55 2.80
N VAL A 194 4.45 4.19 3.93
CA VAL A 194 3.11 4.73 4.19
C VAL A 194 2.75 5.86 3.22
N TYR A 195 3.68 6.79 2.98
CA TYR A 195 3.47 7.96 2.12
C TYR A 195 3.67 7.64 0.63
N LEU A 196 4.80 7.04 0.27
CA LEU A 196 5.21 6.80 -1.10
C LEU A 196 4.69 5.46 -1.65
N GLY A 197 4.16 4.59 -0.79
CA GLY A 197 3.73 3.24 -1.17
C GLY A 197 4.91 2.28 -1.44
N ARG A 198 6.14 2.75 -1.26
CA ARG A 198 7.39 1.99 -1.44
C ARG A 198 8.49 2.50 -0.51
N LEU A 199 9.52 1.69 -0.30
CA LEU A 199 10.76 2.05 0.38
C LEU A 199 11.96 1.31 -0.23
N HIS A 200 13.17 1.79 0.06
CA HIS A 200 14.41 1.07 -0.22
C HIS A 200 15.18 0.78 1.07
N ALA A 201 15.43 -0.50 1.36
CA ALA A 201 16.18 -0.96 2.53
C ALA A 201 17.15 -2.08 2.12
N ALA A 202 18.43 -1.71 1.93
CA ALA A 202 19.48 -2.63 1.51
C ALA A 202 20.14 -3.38 2.68
N GLU A 203 20.17 -2.78 3.87
CA GLU A 203 20.86 -3.32 5.04
C GLU A 203 19.99 -4.32 5.81
N GLU A 204 20.53 -5.53 6.04
CA GLU A 204 19.78 -6.63 6.68
C GLU A 204 19.36 -6.29 8.12
N GLU A 205 20.21 -5.59 8.88
CA GLU A 205 19.86 -5.17 10.25
C GLU A 205 18.68 -4.18 10.27
N THR A 206 18.64 -3.26 9.31
CA THR A 206 17.53 -2.33 9.13
C THR A 206 16.26 -3.07 8.72
N VAL A 207 16.37 -4.06 7.83
CA VAL A 207 15.25 -4.94 7.43
C VAL A 207 14.71 -5.73 8.64
N LYS A 208 15.57 -6.24 9.54
CA LYS A 208 15.13 -6.94 10.77
C LYS A 208 14.30 -6.03 11.68
N LYS A 209 14.77 -4.80 11.92
CA LYS A 209 14.06 -3.80 12.73
C LYS A 209 12.72 -3.42 12.08
N LEU A 210 12.73 -3.21 10.77
CA LEU A 210 11.54 -2.87 9.99
C LEU A 210 10.49 -4.00 9.98
N LYS A 211 10.90 -5.28 9.94
CA LYS A 211 9.98 -6.43 10.09
C LYS A 211 9.20 -6.37 11.41
N ILE A 212 9.87 -6.02 12.50
CA ILE A 212 9.24 -5.89 13.82
C ILE A 212 8.20 -4.75 13.80
N LEU A 213 8.56 -3.59 13.24
CA LEU A 213 7.64 -2.45 13.13
C LEU A 213 6.45 -2.75 12.22
N ALA A 214 6.68 -3.32 11.03
CA ALA A 214 5.62 -3.69 10.09
C ALA A 214 4.63 -4.68 10.72
N LYS A 215 5.13 -5.66 11.48
CA LYS A 215 4.30 -6.61 12.24
C LYS A 215 3.46 -5.92 13.31
N ARG A 216 4.06 -5.01 14.11
CA ARG A 216 3.33 -4.23 15.12
C ARG A 216 2.28 -3.31 14.51
N CYS A 217 2.56 -2.78 13.33
CA CYS A 217 1.65 -1.89 12.61
C CYS A 217 0.56 -2.63 11.82
N ASN A 218 0.60 -3.97 11.78
CA ASN A 218 -0.27 -4.81 10.98
C ASN A 218 -0.20 -4.53 9.47
N LEU A 219 0.97 -4.14 8.96
CA LEU A 219 1.22 -3.93 7.53
C LEU A 219 1.60 -5.26 6.86
N GLN A 220 0.63 -6.17 6.72
CA GLN A 220 0.86 -7.52 6.21
C GLN A 220 1.52 -7.56 4.82
N PRO A 221 1.14 -6.72 3.84
CA PRO A 221 1.81 -6.73 2.53
C PRO A 221 3.30 -6.39 2.63
N LEU A 222 3.65 -5.38 3.42
CA LEU A 222 5.04 -5.02 3.66
C LEU A 222 5.80 -6.14 4.38
N LEU A 223 5.21 -6.72 5.42
CA LEU A 223 5.80 -7.82 6.17
C LEU A 223 6.08 -9.04 5.26
N GLN A 224 5.16 -9.37 4.36
CA GLN A 224 5.32 -10.46 3.39
C GLN A 224 6.55 -10.24 2.49
N MET A 225 6.73 -9.02 1.95
CA MET A 225 7.87 -8.69 1.11
C MET A 225 9.19 -8.67 1.90
N LEU A 226 9.19 -8.10 3.11
CA LEU A 226 10.38 -8.09 3.98
C LEU A 226 10.82 -9.51 4.35
N CYS A 227 9.87 -10.41 4.59
CA CYS A 227 10.14 -11.82 4.85
C CYS A 227 10.43 -12.64 3.58
N ARG A 228 10.42 -12.02 2.39
CA ARG A 228 10.56 -12.68 1.08
C ARG A 228 9.67 -13.92 0.98
N GLN A 229 8.41 -13.76 1.37
CA GLN A 229 7.40 -14.81 1.22
C GLN A 229 6.79 -14.76 -0.17
N SER A 230 6.88 -15.86 -0.91
CA SER A 230 6.34 -15.97 -2.27
C SER A 230 4.86 -15.57 -2.30
N PRO A 231 4.42 -14.75 -3.29
CA PRO A 231 3.04 -14.34 -3.43
C PRO A 231 2.09 -15.54 -3.53
N LYS A 232 1.02 -15.52 -2.72
CA LYS A 232 -0.04 -16.53 -2.81
C LYS A 232 -1.10 -16.07 -3.80
N TRP A 233 -1.60 -17.01 -4.59
CA TRP A 233 -2.62 -16.72 -5.59
C TRP A 233 -3.88 -16.07 -5.00
N GLY A 234 -4.29 -14.94 -5.57
CA GLY A 234 -5.45 -14.18 -5.12
C GLY A 234 -5.27 -13.53 -3.74
N THR A 235 -4.03 -13.27 -3.33
CA THR A 235 -3.73 -12.37 -2.20
C THR A 235 -4.34 -10.99 -2.50
N PRO A 236 -5.12 -10.38 -1.59
CA PRO A 236 -5.67 -9.06 -1.85
C PRO A 236 -4.58 -8.04 -2.19
N PHE A 237 -4.82 -7.21 -3.21
CA PHE A 237 -3.90 -6.13 -3.55
C PHE A 237 -4.06 -4.99 -2.54
N PRO A 238 -2.97 -4.43 -1.99
CA PRO A 238 -3.07 -3.32 -1.05
C PRO A 238 -3.64 -2.09 -1.75
N SER A 239 -4.82 -1.65 -1.30
CA SER A 239 -5.42 -0.42 -1.79
C SER A 239 -4.71 0.79 -1.19
N PHE A 240 -4.40 1.78 -2.02
CA PHE A 240 -3.96 3.11 -1.59
C PHE A 240 -5.15 4.05 -1.72
N ASN A 241 -6.06 4.03 -0.74
CA ASN A 241 -7.30 4.79 -0.79
C ASN A 241 -7.45 5.65 0.48
N LEU A 242 -7.48 6.98 0.32
CA LEU A 242 -7.74 7.94 1.39
C LEU A 242 -9.20 8.45 1.42
N THR A 243 -10.07 7.99 0.51
CA THR A 243 -11.46 8.51 0.46
C THR A 243 -12.24 8.25 1.74
N SER A 244 -11.92 7.19 2.49
CA SER A 244 -12.59 6.88 3.77
C SER A 244 -12.33 7.92 4.86
N SER A 245 -11.30 8.76 4.75
CA SER A 245 -11.03 9.85 5.71
C SER A 245 -11.57 11.20 5.27
N LEU A 246 -12.21 11.31 4.10
CA LEU A 246 -12.68 12.59 3.55
C LEU A 246 -14.16 12.88 3.85
N ASP A 247 -14.86 12.06 4.65
CA ASP A 247 -16.30 12.20 5.00
C ASP A 247 -17.20 12.38 3.73
N PRO A 248 -18.51 12.69 3.79
CA PRO A 248 -19.32 12.86 2.57
C PRO A 248 -18.82 13.97 1.62
N ALA A 249 -17.98 14.89 2.09
CA ALA A 249 -17.22 15.80 1.22
C ALA A 249 -16.32 15.00 0.25
N GLY A 250 -15.74 13.89 0.72
CA GLY A 250 -15.11 12.75 0.01
C GLY A 250 -15.80 12.24 -1.23
N SER A 251 -17.13 12.24 -1.24
CA SER A 251 -17.91 11.65 -2.34
C SER A 251 -18.00 12.55 -3.57
N TYR A 252 -17.81 13.86 -3.40
CA TYR A 252 -17.59 14.80 -4.51
C TYR A 252 -16.14 14.85 -4.98
N PHE A 253 -15.20 14.31 -4.18
CA PHE A 253 -13.77 14.27 -4.52
C PHE A 253 -13.39 13.15 -5.51
N SER A 254 -14.37 12.41 -6.04
CA SER A 254 -14.14 11.48 -7.16
C SER A 254 -13.91 12.19 -8.51
N TYR A 255 -14.12 13.51 -8.62
CA TYR A 255 -13.70 14.30 -9.77
C TYR A 255 -13.24 15.71 -9.33
N GLY A 256 -11.95 15.99 -9.49
CA GLY A 256 -11.43 17.35 -9.69
C GLY A 256 -11.10 18.23 -8.48
N LEU A 257 -11.84 18.23 -7.36
CA LEU A 257 -11.88 19.44 -6.51
C LEU A 257 -11.16 19.41 -5.14
N LEU A 258 -10.42 18.34 -4.78
CA LEU A 258 -9.46 18.43 -3.64
C LEU A 258 -8.07 18.91 -4.09
N LEU A 259 -7.84 19.02 -5.41
CA LEU A 259 -6.59 19.58 -5.90
C LEU A 259 -6.51 21.08 -5.61
N ASP A 260 -7.59 21.84 -5.80
CA ASP A 260 -7.51 23.30 -5.72
C ASP A 260 -7.33 23.84 -4.29
N GLN A 261 -7.82 23.18 -3.24
CA GLN A 261 -7.64 23.71 -1.87
C GLN A 261 -6.24 23.43 -1.29
N ILE A 262 -5.49 22.45 -1.83
CA ILE A 262 -4.07 22.22 -1.49
C ILE A 262 -3.14 22.94 -2.50
N LEU A 263 -3.62 23.25 -3.72
CA LEU A 263 -2.86 23.97 -4.77
C LEU A 263 -3.09 25.49 -4.82
N LEU A 264 -4.10 26.06 -4.15
CA LEU A 264 -4.34 27.52 -4.19
C LEU A 264 -3.49 28.33 -3.20
N ASP A 265 -2.73 27.67 -2.31
CA ASP A 265 -1.79 28.33 -1.39
C ASP A 265 -0.31 27.95 -1.64
N ILE A 266 0.02 27.44 -2.85
CA ILE A 266 1.41 27.39 -3.40
C ILE A 266 1.46 28.27 -4.65
#